data_AF-A0A2H6GV86-F1
#
_entry.id   AF-A0A2H6GV86-F1
#
_cell.length_a   1.000
_cell.length_b   1.000
_cell.length_c   1.000
_cell.angle_alpha   90.00
_cell.angle_beta   90.00
_cell.angle_gamma   90.00
#
_symmetry.space_group_name_H-M   'P 1'
#
loop_
_entity.id
_entity.type
_entity.pdbx_description
1 polymer ?
#
loop_
_entity_poly.entity_id
_entity_poly.type
_entity_poly.pdbx_seq_one_letter_code
_entity_poly.pdbx_strand_id
1 'polypeptide(L)'
;MAAKEFKSCDTPPAIAWEKYIYTLDRDLTGMSDDMIKTLEEIVEAEKAMKTRFQRLAEKADTPEMRALFKELAAEEQNHERELGERLTALRLLRDG
;
A
#
# COMPACT_ATOMS: atom_id res chain seq x y z
N MET A 1 -22.65 -34.93 10.09
CA MET A 1 -21.53 -34.19 9.44
C MET A 1 -22.05 -32.80 9.13
N ALA A 2 -21.56 -31.77 9.81
CA ALA A 2 -21.99 -30.40 9.60
C ALA A 2 -20.77 -29.47 9.54
N ALA A 3 -20.88 -28.48 8.67
CA ALA A 3 -19.83 -27.67 8.07
C ALA A 3 -18.81 -27.10 9.07
N LYS A 4 -17.52 -27.21 8.73
CA LYS A 4 -16.47 -26.41 9.35
C LYS A 4 -16.64 -24.97 8.90
N GLU A 5 -16.82 -24.10 9.87
CA GLU A 5 -16.84 -22.65 9.72
C GLU A 5 -15.59 -22.20 8.94
N PHE A 6 -15.82 -21.55 7.81
CA PHE A 6 -14.80 -20.86 7.04
C PHE A 6 -14.37 -19.62 7.83
N LYS A 7 -13.30 -19.75 8.62
CA LYS A 7 -12.67 -18.60 9.29
C LYS A 7 -12.16 -17.67 8.20
N SER A 8 -12.75 -16.47 8.16
CA SER A 8 -12.40 -15.40 7.23
C SER A 8 -10.89 -15.22 7.22
N CYS A 9 -10.30 -15.39 6.04
CA CYS A 9 -8.95 -14.95 5.76
C CYS A 9 -8.87 -13.46 6.13
N ASP A 10 -8.06 -13.13 7.15
CA ASP A 10 -7.68 -11.77 7.53
C ASP A 10 -6.92 -11.11 6.37
N THR A 11 -7.67 -10.70 5.36
CA THR A 11 -7.33 -9.59 4.50
C THR A 11 -7.81 -8.35 5.25
N PRO A 12 -6.91 -7.53 5.84
CA PRO A 12 -7.22 -6.12 6.03
C PRO A 12 -7.91 -5.64 4.75
N PRO A 13 -9.09 -5.01 4.87
CA PRO A 13 -9.88 -4.69 3.70
C PRO A 13 -9.01 -3.87 2.76
N ALA A 14 -8.74 -4.43 1.57
CA ALA A 14 -8.20 -3.70 0.44
C ALA A 14 -9.20 -2.62 -0.07
N ILE A 15 -10.15 -2.21 0.78
CA ILE A 15 -11.36 -1.46 0.46
C ILE A 15 -11.45 -0.30 1.45
N ALA A 16 -10.54 0.65 1.30
CA ALA A 16 -10.69 2.03 1.81
C ALA A 16 -9.67 3.02 1.20
N TRP A 17 -8.68 2.56 0.42
CA TRP A 17 -7.55 3.42 0.02
C TRP A 17 -7.71 4.07 -1.37
N GLU A 18 -8.46 3.45 -2.29
CA GLU A 18 -8.81 4.09 -3.59
C GLU A 18 -9.49 5.45 -3.40
N LYS A 19 -10.26 5.62 -2.32
CA LYS A 19 -10.95 6.89 -2.03
C LYS A 19 -9.99 7.99 -1.56
N TYR A 20 -8.83 7.64 -1.00
CA TYR A 20 -7.89 8.60 -0.42
C TYR A 20 -6.91 9.16 -1.45
N ILE A 21 -6.54 8.36 -2.47
CA ILE A 21 -5.64 8.77 -3.55
C ILE A 21 -6.25 9.92 -4.39
N TYR A 22 -7.57 9.98 -4.54
CA TYR A 22 -8.26 10.99 -5.37
C TYR A 22 -8.65 12.29 -4.65
N THR A 23 -8.46 12.40 -3.33
CA THR A 23 -8.79 13.63 -2.57
C THR A 23 -7.62 14.58 -2.37
N LEU A 24 -6.44 14.27 -2.90
CA LEU A 24 -5.25 15.12 -2.87
C LEU A 24 -5.30 16.18 -3.98
N ASP A 25 -6.32 17.04 -3.98
CA ASP A 25 -6.22 18.30 -4.69
C ASP A 25 -6.88 19.43 -3.88
N ARG A 26 -6.20 20.58 -3.90
CA ARG A 26 -6.65 21.91 -3.47
C ARG A 26 -6.36 22.35 -2.01
N ASP A 27 -5.09 22.54 -1.67
CA ASP A 27 -4.52 23.82 -1.19
C ASP A 27 -3.06 23.62 -0.73
N LEU A 28 -2.09 23.93 -1.59
CA LEU A 28 -0.65 23.73 -1.36
C LEU A 28 0.03 24.84 -0.53
N THR A 29 -0.74 25.70 0.15
CA THR A 29 -0.19 26.80 0.97
C THR A 29 -0.05 26.47 2.46
N GLY A 30 -0.36 25.24 2.85
CA GLY A 30 -0.11 24.71 4.18
C GLY A 30 0.16 23.22 4.06
N MET A 31 1.39 22.85 3.76
CA MET A 31 1.83 21.46 3.79
C MET A 31 1.80 21.00 5.25
N SER A 32 0.62 20.57 5.70
CA SER A 32 0.41 20.22 7.09
C SER A 32 1.26 19.01 7.44
N ASP A 33 1.86 19.01 8.63
CA ASP A 33 2.55 17.83 9.16
C ASP A 33 1.65 16.59 9.12
N ASP A 34 0.32 16.78 9.17
CA ASP A 34 -0.68 15.73 8.99
C ASP A 34 -0.62 15.07 7.60
N MET A 35 -0.36 15.84 6.53
CA MET A 35 -0.23 15.29 5.17
C MET A 35 1.07 14.48 5.03
N ILE A 36 2.18 14.99 5.57
CA ILE A 36 3.46 14.25 5.59
C ILE A 36 3.29 12.95 6.37
N LYS A 37 2.68 13.01 7.55
CA LYS A 37 2.39 11.84 8.39
C LYS A 37 1.48 10.84 7.68
N THR A 38 0.41 11.31 7.03
CA THR A 38 -0.48 10.44 6.26
C THR A 38 0.29 9.74 5.14
N LEU A 39 1.15 10.46 4.42
CA LEU A 39 1.94 9.87 3.34
C LEU A 39 2.98 8.86 3.86
N GLU A 40 3.57 9.12 5.03
CA GLU A 40 4.43 8.15 5.74
C GLU A 40 3.68 6.86 6.07
N GLU A 41 2.46 6.97 6.62
CA GLU A 41 1.62 5.82 6.94
C GLU A 41 1.25 5.01 5.69
N ILE A 42 0.96 5.67 4.57
CA ILE A 42 0.68 5.00 3.29
C ILE A 42 1.94 4.29 2.76
N VAL A 43 3.11 4.93 2.77
CA VAL A 43 4.37 4.30 2.32
C VAL A 43 4.68 3.03 3.12
N GLU A 44 4.46 3.04 4.43
CA GLU A 44 4.63 1.84 5.26
C GLU A 44 3.59 0.76 4.96
N ALA A 45 2.35 1.14 4.62
CA ALA A 45 1.33 0.20 4.17
C ALA A 45 1.72 -0.49 2.85
N GLU A 46 2.27 0.26 1.88
CA GLU A 46 2.75 -0.31 0.61
C GLU A 46 3.87 -1.32 0.83
N LYS A 47 4.84 -1.01 1.70
CA LYS A 47 5.90 -1.96 2.10
C LYS A 47 5.36 -3.23 2.71
N ALA A 48 4.33 -3.10 3.57
CA ALA A 48 3.68 -4.23 4.20
C ALA A 48 2.94 -5.10 3.17
N MET A 49 2.24 -4.48 2.21
CA MET A 49 1.54 -5.20 1.13
C MET A 49 2.49 -5.88 0.17
N LYS A 50 3.58 -5.22 -0.26
CA LYS A 50 4.66 -5.85 -1.02
C LYS A 50 5.16 -7.12 -0.34
N THR A 51 5.51 -7.01 0.95
CA THR A 51 6.02 -8.14 1.75
C THR A 51 4.98 -9.26 1.84
N ARG A 52 3.70 -8.91 1.97
CA ARG A 52 2.60 -9.87 2.00
C ARG A 52 2.49 -10.62 0.67
N PHE A 53 2.45 -9.92 -0.44
CA PHE A 53 2.33 -10.53 -1.76
C PHE A 53 3.55 -11.40 -2.10
N GLN A 54 4.76 -10.99 -1.71
CA GLN A 54 5.95 -11.84 -1.83
C GLN A 54 5.79 -13.17 -1.07
N ARG A 55 5.33 -13.12 0.19
CA ARG A 55 5.06 -14.34 0.98
C ARG A 55 3.94 -15.21 0.39
N LEU A 56 2.91 -14.58 -0.20
CA LEU A 56 1.85 -15.31 -0.88
C LEU A 56 2.35 -15.97 -2.17
N ALA A 57 3.24 -15.31 -2.92
CA ALA A 57 3.88 -15.88 -4.10
C ALA A 57 4.75 -17.09 -3.74
N GLU A 58 5.47 -17.05 -2.62
CA GLU A 58 6.26 -18.19 -2.13
C GLU A 58 5.38 -19.41 -1.84
N LYS A 59 4.24 -19.17 -1.18
CA LYS A 59 3.28 -20.20 -0.74
C LYS A 59 2.27 -20.63 -1.80
N ALA A 60 2.23 -19.97 -2.96
CA ALA A 60 1.27 -20.27 -4.00
C ALA A 60 1.49 -21.67 -4.58
N ASP A 61 0.41 -22.46 -4.67
CA ASP A 61 0.44 -23.83 -5.15
C ASP A 61 0.59 -23.90 -6.67
N THR A 62 0.06 -22.92 -7.40
CA THR A 62 0.08 -22.90 -8.87
C THR A 62 1.05 -21.84 -9.43
N PRO A 63 1.66 -22.09 -10.59
CA PRO A 63 2.49 -21.10 -11.27
C PRO A 63 1.75 -19.79 -11.58
N GLU A 64 0.47 -19.87 -11.92
CA GLU A 64 -0.37 -18.72 -12.26
C GLU A 64 -0.60 -17.82 -11.04
N MET A 65 -0.96 -18.41 -9.88
CA MET A 65 -1.12 -17.64 -8.64
C MET A 65 0.21 -17.04 -8.18
N ARG A 66 1.31 -17.79 -8.34
CA ARG A 66 2.65 -17.29 -8.04
C ARG A 66 3.03 -16.09 -8.91
N ALA A 67 2.69 -16.13 -10.21
CA ALA A 67 2.92 -15.03 -11.13
C ALA A 67 2.09 -13.80 -10.74
N LEU A 68 0.79 -13.99 -10.47
CA LEU A 68 -0.10 -12.91 -10.03
C LEU A 68 0.41 -12.21 -8.76
N PHE A 69 0.78 -12.97 -7.73
CA PHE A 69 1.29 -12.35 -6.50
C PHE A 69 2.64 -11.65 -6.69
N LYS A 70 3.48 -12.11 -7.64
CA LYS A 70 4.71 -11.39 -7.99
C LYS A 70 4.42 -10.07 -8.70
N GLU A 71 3.43 -10.05 -9.58
CA GLU A 71 2.98 -8.83 -10.27
C GLU A 71 2.45 -7.81 -9.25
N LEU A 72 1.54 -8.24 -8.36
CA LEU A 72 1.03 -7.39 -7.28
C LEU A 72 2.16 -6.86 -6.37
N ALA A 73 3.12 -7.70 -5.99
CA ALA A 73 4.28 -7.22 -5.22
C ALA A 73 5.12 -6.18 -5.98
N ALA A 74 5.21 -6.27 -7.30
CA ALA A 74 5.91 -5.29 -8.12
C ALA A 74 5.13 -3.98 -8.25
N GLU A 75 3.80 -4.03 -8.30
CA GLU A 75 2.93 -2.85 -8.24
C GLU A 75 3.13 -2.08 -6.93
N GLU A 76 3.05 -2.76 -5.78
CA GLU A 76 3.25 -2.09 -4.48
C GLU A 76 4.67 -1.54 -4.32
N GLN A 77 5.67 -2.17 -4.96
CA GLN A 77 7.02 -1.61 -5.01
C GLN A 77 7.08 -0.30 -5.80
N ASN A 78 6.30 -0.17 -6.88
CA ASN A 78 6.21 1.07 -7.63
C ASN A 78 5.46 2.14 -6.83
N HIS A 79 4.37 1.79 -6.15
CA HIS A 79 3.66 2.69 -5.25
C HIS A 79 4.57 3.21 -4.13
N GLU A 80 5.29 2.31 -3.44
CA GLU A 80 6.28 2.65 -2.42
C GLU A 80 7.30 3.68 -2.93
N ARG A 81 7.84 3.46 -4.14
CA ARG A 81 8.83 4.35 -4.75
C ARG A 81 8.24 5.74 -5.02
N GLU A 82 7.12 5.82 -5.72
CA GLU A 82 6.54 7.11 -6.09
C GLU A 82 6.08 7.92 -4.89
N LEU A 83 5.44 7.27 -3.91
CA LEU A 83 5.00 7.93 -2.67
C LEU A 83 6.20 8.33 -1.82
N GLY A 84 7.27 7.54 -1.80
CA GLY A 84 8.53 7.88 -1.15
C GLY A 84 9.19 9.13 -1.76
N GLU A 85 9.25 9.21 -3.09
CA GLU A 85 9.77 10.39 -3.81
C GLU A 85 8.94 11.64 -3.49
N ARG A 86 7.61 11.53 -3.51
CA ARG A 86 6.69 12.61 -3.12
C ARG A 86 6.94 13.02 -1.67
N LEU A 87 7.06 12.08 -0.73
CA LEU A 87 7.33 12.36 0.67
C LEU A 87 8.66 13.09 0.88
N THR A 88 9.72 12.67 0.18
CA THR A 88 11.01 13.36 0.20
C THR A 88 10.87 14.80 -0.31
N ALA A 89 10.19 15.00 -1.44
CA ALA A 89 9.94 16.34 -1.96
C ALA A 89 9.15 17.20 -0.96
N LEU A 90 8.13 16.63 -0.31
CA LEU A 90 7.34 17.37 0.68
C LEU A 90 8.16 17.78 1.91
N ARG A 91 9.01 16.88 2.42
CA ARG A 91 9.89 17.20 3.57
C ARG A 91 10.89 18.30 3.23
N LEU A 92 11.48 18.27 2.04
CA LEU A 92 12.41 19.31 1.59
C LEU A 92 11.74 20.68 1.45
N LEU A 93 10.49 20.72 0.98
CA LEU A 93 9.72 21.96 0.87
C LEU A 93 9.26 22.52 2.22
N ARG A 94 9.06 21.66 3.22
CA ARG A 94 8.72 22.09 4.59
C ARG A 94 9.92 22.64 5.34
N ASP A 95 11.08 22.01 5.19
CA ASP A 95 12.30 22.32 5.96
C ASP A 95 13.14 23.46 5.33
N GLY A 96 12.82 23.89 4.11
CA GLY A 96 13.50 24.98 3.37
C GLY A 96 12.74 26.29 3.41
#